data_AF-A0A379WUP8-F1
#
_entry.id   AF-A0A379WUP8-F1
#
_cell.length_a   1.000
_cell.length_b   1.000
_cell.length_c   1.000
_cell.angle_alpha   90.00
_cell.angle_beta   90.00
_cell.angle_gamma   90.00
#
_symmetry.space_group_name_H-M   'P 1'
#
loop_
_entity.id
_entity.type
_entity.pdbx_description
1 polymer ?
#
loop_
_entity_poly.entity_id
_entity_poly.type
_entity_poly.pdbx_seq_one_letter_code
_entity_poly.pdbx_strand_id
1 'polypeptide(L)' 'MPQTKADVLTLLTATVEMQERYADRPIITMSMSKTGVISRLAGEVFGSAATFGAVKKASAPGQISVADLRTVLTILHQA' A
#
# COMPACT_ATOMS: atom_id res chain seq x y z
N MET A 1 6.33 5.48 -10.16
CA MET A 1 6.07 4.13 -10.69
C MET A 1 7.34 3.33 -10.48
N PRO A 2 7.32 2.15 -9.83
CA PRO A 2 8.54 1.37 -9.64
C PRO A 2 9.06 0.90 -11.00
N GLN A 3 10.32 1.20 -11.30
CA GLN A 3 11.08 0.63 -12.40
C GLN A 3 11.78 -0.66 -11.99
N THR A 4 12.09 -0.79 -10.69
CA THR A 4 12.69 -1.98 -10.09
C THR A 4 11.91 -2.45 -8.86
N LYS A 5 12.21 -3.67 -8.37
CA LYS A 5 11.71 -4.13 -7.07
C LYS A 5 12.26 -3.29 -5.91
N ALA A 6 13.48 -2.77 -6.05
CA ALA A 6 14.09 -1.91 -5.03
C ALA A 6 13.31 -0.60 -4.86
N ASP A 7 12.72 -0.06 -5.92
CA ASP A 7 11.89 1.16 -5.83
C ASP A 7 10.63 0.95 -4.98
N VAL A 8 10.13 -0.29 -4.89
CA VAL A 8 9.03 -0.63 -3.98
C VAL A 8 9.50 -0.54 -2.53
N LEU A 9 10.70 -1.04 -2.23
CA LEU A 9 11.31 -0.91 -0.91
C LEU A 9 11.57 0.56 -0.58
N THR A 10 12.09 1.34 -1.52
CA THR A 10 12.30 2.79 -1.33
C THR A 10 11.02 3.49 -0.90
N LEU A 11 9.88 3.18 -1.54
CA LEU A 11 8.59 3.72 -1.14
C LEU A 11 8.21 3.28 0.28
N LEU A 12 8.30 1.99 0.60
CA LEU A 12 7.94 1.48 1.92
C LEU A 12 8.81 2.09 3.04
N THR A 13 10.12 2.22 2.81
CA THR A 13 11.04 2.88 3.74
C THR A 13 10.64 4.34 3.97
N ALA A 14 10.30 5.08 2.91
CA ALA A 14 9.84 6.46 3.03
C ALA A 14 8.50 6.58 3.80
N THR A 15 7.58 5.63 3.61
CA THR A 15 6.31 5.59 4.34
C THR A 15 6.54 5.41 5.83
N VAL A 16 7.41 4.47 6.23
CA VAL A 16 7.77 4.24 7.64
C VAL A 16 8.43 5.48 8.23
N GLU A 17 9.43 6.04 7.53
CA GLU A 17 10.13 7.22 8.03
C GLU A 17 9.17 8.39 8.28
N MET A 18 8.23 8.62 7.35
CA MET A 18 7.20 9.64 7.50
C MET A 18 6.29 9.33 8.69
N GLN A 19 5.76 8.12 8.80
CA GLN A 19 4.82 7.75 9.87
C GLN A 19 5.46 7.81 11.26
N GLU A 20 6.71 7.40 11.41
CA GLU A 20 7.38 7.32 12.71
C GLU A 20 7.98 8.66 13.16
N ARG A 21 8.48 9.48 12.23
CA ARG A 21 9.32 10.64 12.58
C ARG A 21 8.69 12.00 12.33
N TYR A 22 7.78 12.10 11.37
CA TYR A 22 7.34 13.40 10.86
C TYR A 22 5.83 13.58 10.82
N ALA A 23 5.05 12.49 10.73
CA ALA A 23 3.61 12.57 10.52
C ALA A 23 2.89 13.17 11.73
N ASP A 24 2.22 14.30 11.50
CA ASP A 24 1.26 14.91 12.43
C ASP A 24 -0.20 14.53 12.11
N ARG A 25 -0.40 13.73 11.05
CA ARG A 25 -1.69 13.31 10.50
C ARG A 25 -1.56 12.03 9.67
N PRO A 26 -2.67 11.34 9.35
CA PRO A 26 -2.64 10.17 8.49
C PRO A 26 -2.07 10.47 7.10
N ILE A 27 -1.24 9.55 6.58
CA ILE A 27 -0.68 9.61 5.23
C ILE A 27 -1.17 8.44 4.39
N ILE A 28 -1.20 8.62 3.08
CA ILE A 28 -1.56 7.57 2.12
C ILE A 28 -0.42 7.45 1.12
N THR A 29 0.13 6.25 0.99
CA THR A 29 1.23 5.96 0.07
C THR A 29 0.93 4.72 -0.75
N MET A 30 1.49 4.66 -1.95
CA MET A 30 1.41 3.47 -2.79
C MET A 30 2.46 3.47 -3.89
N SER A 31 3.06 2.31 -4.09
CA SER A 31 3.80 1.97 -5.29
C SER A 31 2.83 1.36 -6.31
N MET A 32 2.75 1.96 -7.49
CA MET A 32 1.81 1.56 -8.55
C MET A 32 2.27 0.31 -9.31
N SER A 33 1.43 -0.14 -10.27
CA SER A 33 1.65 -1.34 -11.09
C SER A 33 1.70 -2.65 -10.30
N LYS A 34 1.77 -3.78 -11.03
CA LYS A 34 1.80 -5.12 -10.43
C LYS A 34 2.96 -5.27 -9.43
N THR A 35 4.12 -4.73 -9.74
CA THR A 35 5.32 -4.79 -8.89
C THR A 35 5.10 -4.15 -7.52
N GLY A 36 4.34 -3.05 -7.46
CA GLY A 36 4.09 -2.30 -6.23
C GLY A 36 2.94 -2.82 -5.37
N VAL A 37 2.24 -3.90 -5.76
CA VAL A 37 1.00 -4.35 -5.10
C VAL A 37 1.16 -4.55 -3.59
N ILE A 38 2.31 -5.00 -3.11
CA ILE A 38 2.58 -5.20 -1.68
C ILE A 38 2.40 -3.93 -0.85
N SER A 39 2.73 -2.77 -1.42
CA SER A 39 2.53 -1.46 -0.75
C SER A 39 1.05 -1.10 -0.54
N ARG A 40 0.15 -1.72 -1.30
CA ARG A 40 -1.31 -1.55 -1.13
C ARG A 40 -1.88 -2.49 -0.06
N LEU A 41 -1.14 -3.52 0.32
CA LEU A 41 -1.58 -4.57 1.25
C LEU A 41 -1.02 -4.35 2.66
N ALA A 42 0.20 -3.85 2.77
CA ALA A 42 0.92 -3.75 4.03
C ALA A 42 0.81 -2.36 4.69
N GLY A 43 -0.29 -1.65 4.48
CA GLY A 43 -0.49 -0.30 5.02
C GLY A 43 -0.43 -0.24 6.54
N GLU A 44 -1.02 -1.22 7.22
CA GLU A 44 -1.03 -1.32 8.69
C GLU A 44 0.37 -1.52 9.29
N VAL A 45 1.26 -2.23 8.57
CA VAL A 45 2.64 -2.48 9.01
C VAL A 45 3.54 -1.26 8.76
N PHE A 46 3.40 -0.60 7.61
CA PHE A 46 4.34 0.44 7.16
C PHE A 46 3.83 1.88 7.31
N GLY A 47 2.56 2.09 7.69
CA GLY A 47 2.04 3.41 8.03
C GLY A 47 1.19 4.11 6.96
N SER A 48 0.67 3.39 5.95
CA SER A 48 -0.31 3.95 5.01
C SER A 48 -1.73 3.76 5.53
N ALA A 49 -2.41 4.86 5.84
CA ALA A 49 -3.70 4.87 6.53
C ALA A 49 -4.90 4.44 5.66
N ALA A 50 -4.74 4.44 4.32
CA ALA A 50 -5.75 3.95 3.40
C ALA A 50 -5.11 3.27 2.19
N THR A 51 -5.91 2.47 1.49
CA THR A 51 -5.53 1.77 0.25
C THR A 51 -6.72 1.67 -0.70
N PHE A 52 -6.46 1.41 -1.97
CA PHE A 52 -7.45 1.47 -3.04
C PHE A 52 -7.60 0.10 -3.71
N GLY A 53 -8.82 -0.44 -3.67
CA GLY A 53 -9.24 -1.65 -4.38
C GLY A 53 -10.17 -1.34 -5.55
N ALA A 54 -10.22 -2.25 -6.52
CA ALA A 54 -11.10 -2.14 -7.69
C ALA A 54 -12.41 -2.92 -7.47
N VAL A 55 -13.55 -2.30 -7.76
CA VAL A 55 -14.87 -2.99 -7.74
C VAL A 55 -15.06 -3.79 -9.04
N LYS A 56 -14.83 -3.15 -10.20
CA LYS A 56 -14.90 -3.78 -11.53
C LYS A 56 -13.73 -3.32 -12.39
N LYS A 57 -13.67 -2.02 -12.65
CA LYS A 57 -12.57 -1.38 -13.39
C LYS A 57 -11.60 -0.74 -12.39
N ALA A 58 -10.32 -1.02 -12.55
CA ALA A 58 -9.28 -0.33 -11.79
C ALA A 58 -9.23 1.16 -12.21
N SER A 59 -9.13 2.06 -11.23
CA SER A 59 -8.88 3.49 -11.46
C SER A 59 -7.40 3.80 -11.62
N ALA A 60 -6.50 2.91 -11.17
CA ALA A 60 -5.06 3.04 -11.31
C ALA A 60 -4.36 1.67 -11.51
N PRO A 61 -3.21 1.61 -12.20
CA PRO A 61 -2.46 0.36 -12.38
C PRO A 61 -2.05 -0.29 -11.05
N GLY A 62 -2.22 -1.61 -10.97
CA GLY A 62 -1.84 -2.43 -9.81
C GLY A 62 -2.91 -2.54 -8.72
N GLN A 63 -4.13 -2.04 -8.93
CA GLN A 63 -5.26 -2.33 -8.04
C GLN A 63 -5.69 -3.79 -8.19
N ILE A 64 -5.88 -4.45 -7.05
CA ILE A 64 -6.53 -5.77 -6.97
C ILE A 64 -8.02 -5.61 -6.68
N SER A 65 -8.79 -6.71 -6.72
CA SER A 65 -10.21 -6.65 -6.38
C SER A 65 -10.41 -6.15 -4.94
N VAL A 66 -11.46 -5.37 -4.71
CA VAL A 66 -11.78 -4.85 -3.37
C VAL A 66 -12.08 -5.98 -2.38
N ALA A 67 -12.61 -7.11 -2.86
CA ALA A 67 -12.87 -8.29 -2.05
C ALA A 67 -11.57 -8.92 -1.55
N ASP A 68 -10.61 -9.18 -2.45
CA ASP A 68 -9.31 -9.76 -2.09
C ASP A 68 -8.51 -8.82 -1.20
N LEU A 69 -8.54 -7.51 -1.51
CA LEU A 69 -7.90 -6.49 -0.69
C LEU A 69 -8.39 -6.54 0.75
N ARG A 70 -9.71 -6.58 0.95
CA ARG A 70 -10.32 -6.66 2.27
C ARG A 70 -9.91 -7.95 3.00
N THR A 71 -9.86 -9.08 2.30
CA THR A 71 -9.40 -10.35 2.87
C THR A 71 -7.97 -10.24 3.40
N VAL A 72 -7.04 -9.71 2.61
CA VAL A 72 -5.63 -9.56 3.02
C VAL A 72 -5.48 -8.60 4.19
N LEU A 73 -6.15 -7.44 4.16
CA LEU A 73 -6.13 -6.48 5.26
C LEU A 73 -6.65 -7.11 6.55
N THR A 74 -7.72 -7.91 6.47
CA THR A 74 -8.28 -8.60 7.64
C THR A 74 -7.30 -9.64 8.20
N ILE A 75 -6.63 -10.41 7.34
CA ILE A 75 -5.61 -11.38 7.76
C ILE A 75 -4.46 -10.69 8.48
N LEU A 76 -3.93 -9.59 7.91
CA LEU A 76 -2.81 -8.86 8.50
C LEU A 76 -3.20 -8.21 9.84
N HIS A 77 -4.42 -7.69 9.96
CA HIS A 77 -4.92 -7.11 11.21
C HIS A 77 -5.09 -8.15 12.33
N GLN A 78 -5.34 -9.41 11.98
CA GLN A 78 -5.59 -10.50 12.92
C GLN A 78 -4.34 -11.35 13.24
N ALA A 79 -3.22 -11.10 12.57
CA ALA A 79 -1.97 -11.82 12.76
C ALA A 79 -1.23 -11.38 14.04
#